data_AF-A0A2N4X7U4-F1
#
_entry.id   AF-A0A2N4X7U4-F1
#
_cell.length_a   1.000
_cell.length_b   1.000
_cell.length_c   1.000
_cell.angle_alpha   90.00
_cell.angle_beta   90.00
_cell.angle_gamma   90.00
#
_symmetry.space_group_name_H-M   'P 1'
#
loop_
_entity.id
_entity.type
_entity.pdbx_description
1 polymer ?
#
loop_
_entity_poly.entity_id
_entity_poly.type
_entity_poly.pdbx_seq_one_letter_code
_entity_poly.pdbx_strand_id
1 'polypeptide(L)'
;MLWGLYEPLGKEWHKNHSAKQAYISFGLAIAAAAEQKVDATPMEGFNTEKMDELLGLAEQGLKSVVILPIGYREQEGDWLVNLKKVRTPKDAFVTELG
;
A
#
# COMPACT_ATOMS: atom_id res chain seq x y z
N MET A 1 -17.09 -23.78 7.78
CA MET A 1 -16.10 -23.52 6.71
C MET A 1 -16.00 -22.00 6.54
N LEU A 2 -14.79 -21.41 6.50
CA LEU A 2 -14.59 -19.95 6.46
C LEU A 2 -15.34 -19.26 5.31
N TRP A 3 -15.50 -19.94 4.18
CA TRP A 3 -16.19 -19.40 3.00
C TRP A 3 -17.65 -19.02 3.27
N GLY A 4 -18.39 -19.84 4.03
CA GLY A 4 -19.80 -19.60 4.34
C GLY A 4 -20.04 -18.39 5.26
N LEU A 5 -19.01 -17.85 5.91
CA LEU A 5 -19.10 -16.61 6.70
C LEU A 5 -18.97 -15.35 5.83
N TYR A 6 -18.25 -15.44 4.71
CA TYR A 6 -17.91 -14.27 3.89
C TYR A 6 -18.76 -14.15 2.64
N GLU A 7 -19.15 -15.27 2.01
CA GLU A 7 -20.01 -15.28 0.81
C GLU A 7 -21.23 -14.34 0.88
N PRO A 8 -21.95 -14.19 2.01
CA PRO A 8 -23.10 -13.30 2.09
C PRO A 8 -22.77 -11.80 2.13
N LEU A 9 -21.52 -11.41 2.38
CA LEU A 9 -21.13 -10.02 2.69
C LEU A 9 -21.03 -9.11 1.44
N GLY A 10 -21.15 -9.67 0.24
CA GLY A 10 -21.26 -8.91 -1.00
C GLY A 10 -19.92 -8.44 -1.59
N LYS A 11 -19.95 -8.08 -2.88
CA LYS A 11 -18.75 -7.80 -3.69
C LYS A 11 -17.92 -6.62 -3.18
N GLU A 12 -18.55 -5.57 -2.68
CA GLU A 12 -17.84 -4.39 -2.17
C GLU A 12 -17.03 -4.73 -0.90
N TRP A 13 -17.63 -5.48 0.02
CA TRP A 13 -16.93 -5.95 1.21
C TRP A 13 -15.71 -6.79 0.83
N HIS A 14 -15.86 -7.72 -0.11
CA HIS A 14 -14.76 -8.55 -0.60
C HIS A 14 -13.63 -7.72 -1.21
N LYS A 15 -13.95 -6.72 -2.04
CA LYS A 15 -12.96 -5.82 -2.62
C LYS A 15 -12.18 -5.07 -1.54
N ASN A 16 -12.90 -4.50 -0.57
CA ASN A 16 -12.28 -3.76 0.53
C ASN A 16 -11.43 -4.68 1.43
N HIS A 17 -11.89 -5.90 1.68
CA HIS A 17 -11.14 -6.88 2.45
C HIS A 17 -9.85 -7.30 1.75
N SER A 18 -9.93 -7.62 0.45
CA SER A 18 -8.76 -7.96 -0.36
C SER A 18 -7.77 -6.81 -0.50
N ALA A 19 -8.28 -5.57 -0.65
CA ALA A 19 -7.44 -4.37 -0.67
C ALA A 19 -6.62 -4.25 0.62
N LYS A 20 -7.23 -4.46 1.80
CA LYS A 20 -6.50 -4.44 3.09
C LYS A 20 -5.36 -5.47 3.13
N GLN A 21 -5.55 -6.65 2.54
CA GLN A 21 -4.47 -7.64 2.44
C GLN A 21 -3.32 -7.14 1.55
N ALA A 22 -3.64 -6.46 0.44
CA ALA A 22 -2.64 -5.81 -0.40
C ALA A 22 -1.84 -4.73 0.36
N TYR A 23 -2.49 -3.94 1.22
CA TYR A 23 -1.80 -2.95 2.08
C TYR A 23 -0.80 -3.58 3.07
N ILE A 24 -1.09 -4.78 3.58
CA ILE A 24 -0.16 -5.50 4.45
C ILE A 24 1.09 -5.89 3.66
N SER A 25 0.91 -6.52 2.49
CA SER A 25 2.03 -6.87 1.60
C SER A 25 2.81 -5.65 1.13
N PHE A 26 2.13 -4.53 0.91
CA PHE A 26 2.72 -3.26 0.53
C PHE A 26 3.63 -2.68 1.61
N GLY A 27 3.19 -2.70 2.88
CA GLY A 27 4.03 -2.32 4.03
C GLY A 27 5.29 -3.18 4.13
N LEU A 28 5.17 -4.49 3.91
CA LEU A 28 6.32 -5.40 3.89
C LEU A 28 7.26 -5.11 2.71
N ALA A 29 6.72 -4.82 1.52
CA ALA A 29 7.53 -4.48 0.35
C ALA A 29 8.35 -3.19 0.56
N ILE A 30 7.78 -2.18 1.22
CA ILE A 30 8.51 -0.94 1.58
C ILE A 30 9.64 -1.25 2.57
N ALA A 31 9.38 -2.09 3.58
CA ALA A 31 10.40 -2.50 4.53
C ALA A 31 11.54 -3.27 3.85
N ALA A 32 11.20 -4.20 2.96
CA ALA A 32 12.17 -4.97 2.18
C ALA A 32 13.00 -4.08 1.24
N ALA A 33 12.37 -3.10 0.56
CA ALA A 33 13.08 -2.13 -0.27
C ALA A 33 14.10 -1.34 0.56
N ALA A 34 13.72 -0.87 1.74
CA ALA A 34 14.62 -0.16 2.66
C ALA A 34 15.80 -1.04 3.11
N GLU A 35 15.56 -2.33 3.42
CA GLU A 35 16.62 -3.28 3.76
C GLU A 35 17.62 -3.47 2.61
N GLN A 36 17.12 -3.54 1.37
CA GLN A 36 17.93 -3.66 0.16
C GLN A 36 18.53 -2.33 -0.32
N LYS A 37 18.35 -1.23 0.44
CA LYS A 37 18.79 0.13 0.07
C LYS A 37 18.21 0.60 -1.27
N VAL A 38 16.99 0.17 -1.58
CA VAL A 38 16.19 0.63 -2.71
C VAL A 38 15.19 1.65 -2.20
N ASP A 39 15.07 2.76 -2.92
CA ASP A 39 14.09 3.79 -2.62
C ASP A 39 12.70 3.35 -3.05
N ALA A 40 11.70 3.66 -2.23
CA ALA A 40 10.32 3.28 -2.47
C ALA A 40 9.38 4.44 -2.07
N THR A 41 8.46 4.80 -2.97
CA THR A 41 7.55 5.95 -2.77
C THR A 41 6.08 5.51 -2.86
N PRO A 42 5.43 5.22 -1.73
CA PRO A 42 4.03 4.80 -1.72
C PRO A 42 3.08 5.82 -2.39
N MET A 43 2.16 5.35 -3.25
CA MET A 43 1.16 6.22 -3.89
C MET A 43 -0.24 5.61 -3.90
N GLU A 44 -1.21 6.40 -3.43
CA GLU A 44 -2.67 6.15 -3.55
C GLU A 44 -3.34 7.14 -4.52
N GLY A 45 -2.70 8.28 -4.80
CA GLY A 45 -3.27 9.37 -5.60
C GLY A 45 -3.19 9.14 -7.12
N PHE A 46 -3.84 8.10 -7.63
CA PHE A 46 -3.90 7.81 -9.07
C PHE A 46 -5.33 7.45 -9.51
N ASN A 47 -5.61 7.55 -10.82
CA ASN A 47 -6.88 7.11 -11.36
C ASN A 47 -6.89 5.59 -11.51
N THR A 48 -7.58 4.90 -10.59
CA THR A 48 -7.66 3.44 -10.58
C THR A 48 -8.35 2.87 -11.82
N GLU A 49 -9.35 3.56 -12.37
CA GLU A 49 -10.10 3.06 -13.54
C GLU A 49 -9.20 3.05 -14.78
N LYS A 50 -8.50 4.16 -15.02
CA LYS A 50 -7.52 4.27 -16.11
C LYS A 50 -6.36 3.30 -15.95
N MET A 51 -5.91 3.05 -14.72
CA MET A 51 -4.84 2.09 -14.45
C MET A 51 -5.30 0.66 -14.74
N ASP A 52 -6.50 0.29 -14.32
CA ASP A 52 -7.06 -1.04 -14.58
C ASP A 52 -7.28 -1.27 -16.07
N GLU A 53 -7.76 -0.25 -16.79
CA GLU A 53 -7.95 -0.27 -18.24
C GLU A 53 -6.60 -0.46 -18.94
N LEU A 54 -5.60 0.36 -18.59
CA LEU A 54 -4.27 0.32 -19.18
C LEU A 54 -3.60 -1.06 -19.03
N LEU A 55 -3.82 -1.72 -17.89
CA LEU A 55 -3.20 -3.00 -17.55
C LEU A 55 -4.12 -4.22 -17.79
N GLY A 56 -5.35 -4.02 -18.26
CA GLY A 56 -6.32 -5.09 -18.47
C GLY A 56 -6.65 -5.88 -17.20
N LEU A 57 -6.71 -5.21 -16.04
CA LEU A 57 -6.86 -5.90 -14.75
C LEU A 57 -8.26 -6.49 -14.55
N ALA A 58 -9.29 -5.82 -15.07
CA ALA A 58 -10.67 -6.26 -14.94
C ALA A 58 -10.90 -7.65 -15.57
N GLU A 59 -10.26 -7.93 -16.70
CA GLU A 59 -10.33 -9.23 -17.41
C GLU A 59 -9.67 -10.36 -16.61
N GLN A 60 -8.70 -10.01 -15.76
CA GLN A 60 -8.01 -10.95 -14.87
C GLN A 60 -8.71 -11.08 -13.51
N GLY A 61 -9.84 -10.41 -13.30
CA GLY A 61 -10.51 -10.34 -12.00
C GLY A 61 -9.73 -9.57 -10.94
N LEU A 62 -8.82 -8.69 -11.36
CA LEU A 62 -7.96 -7.87 -10.51
C LEU A 62 -8.43 -6.40 -10.48
N LYS A 63 -7.90 -5.65 -9.50
CA LYS A 63 -8.16 -4.23 -9.29
C LYS A 63 -6.88 -3.57 -8.78
N SER A 64 -6.52 -2.41 -9.32
CA SER A 64 -5.45 -1.56 -8.79
C SER A 64 -5.88 -0.91 -7.48
N VAL A 65 -4.99 -0.91 -6.49
CA VAL A 65 -5.26 -0.41 -5.12
C VAL A 65 -4.18 0.57 -4.65
N VAL A 66 -2.91 0.22 -4.85
CA VAL A 66 -1.74 1.04 -4.48
C VAL A 66 -0.65 0.89 -5.53
N ILE A 67 0.23 1.87 -5.63
CA ILE A 67 1.43 1.83 -6.49
C ILE A 67 2.67 2.01 -5.64
N LEU A 68 3.71 1.21 -5.91
CA LEU A 68 5.04 1.35 -5.32
C LEU A 68 6.10 1.50 -6.42
N PRO A 69 6.43 2.73 -6.85
CA PRO A 69 7.65 2.98 -7.60
C PRO A 69 8.83 2.62 -6.71
N ILE A 70 9.76 1.88 -7.29
CA ILE A 70 11.02 1.50 -6.66
C ILE A 70 12.17 1.90 -7.56
N GLY A 71 13.31 2.24 -6.98
CA GLY A 71 14.49 2.61 -7.74
C GLY A 71 15.57 3.24 -6.87
N TYR A 72 16.40 4.07 -7.50
CA TYR A 72 17.43 4.84 -6.81
C TYR A 72 17.16 6.32 -7.06
N ARG A 73 17.08 7.10 -5.98
CA ARG A 73 16.82 8.54 -6.05
C ARG A 73 17.93 9.27 -6.78
N GLU A 74 17.55 10.32 -7.50
CA GLU A 74 18.47 11.29 -8.05
C GLU A 74 18.84 12.31 -6.96
N GLN A 75 20.13 12.39 -6.61
CA GLN A 75 20.58 13.18 -5.46
C GLN A 75 20.33 14.69 -5.61
N GLU A 76 20.35 15.21 -6.83
CA GLU A 76 20.20 16.64 -7.10
C GLU A 76 18.72 17.10 -7.11
N GLY A 77 17.78 16.18 -7.32
CA GLY A 77 16.34 16.49 -7.45
C GLY A 77 15.48 16.15 -6.22
N ASP A 78 15.95 15.31 -5.30
CA ASP A 78 15.19 14.86 -4.13
C ASP A 78 15.35 15.80 -2.92
N TRP A 79 14.67 16.95 -2.97
CA TRP A 79 14.58 17.92 -1.86
C TRP A 79 13.97 17.35 -0.56
N LEU A 80 13.28 16.20 -0.61
CA LEU A 80 12.67 15.57 0.58
C LEU A 80 13.69 14.78 1.41
N VAL A 81 14.86 14.45 0.85
CA VAL A 81 15.87 13.59 1.51
C VAL A 81 16.34 14.11 2.86
N ASN A 82 16.50 15.43 2.97
CA ASN A 82 17.03 16.09 4.17
C ASN A 82 15.94 16.47 5.18
N LEU A 83 14.67 16.22 4.86
CA LEU A 83 13.58 16.52 5.78
C LEU A 83 13.58 15.50 6.93
N LYS A 84 13.48 16.03 8.16
CA LYS A 84 13.34 15.19 9.34
C LYS A 84 12.06 14.36 9.21
N LYS A 85 12.18 13.04 9.35
CA LYS A 85 11.02 12.14 9.41
C LYS A 85 10.17 12.50 10.63
N VAL A 86 8.93 12.94 10.38
CA VAL A 86 7.93 13.25 11.41
C VAL A 86 7.06 12.01 11.64
N ARG A 87 6.85 11.64 12.90
CA ARG A 87 6.00 10.52 13.34
C ARG A 87 5.24 10.93 14.59
N THR A 88 4.06 10.34 14.79
CA THR A 88 3.30 10.51 16.04
C THR A 88 4.16 10.05 17.23
N PRO A 89 4.26 10.87 18.31
CA PRO A 89 4.95 10.47 19.54
C PRO A 89 4.43 9.14 20.12
N LYS A 90 5.31 8.36 20.78
CA LYS A 90 4.99 7.00 21.27
C LYS A 90 3.81 7.01 22.24
N ASP A 91 3.80 7.95 23.18
CA ASP A 91 2.76 8.15 24.20
C ASP A 91 1.38 8.47 23.62
N ALA A 92 1.33 9.10 22.45
CA ALA A 92 0.08 9.36 21.73
C ALA A 92 -0.32 8.21 20.78
N PHE A 93 0.59 7.30 20.46
CA PHE A 93 0.37 6.21 19.50
C PHE A 93 0.12 4.85 20.18
N VAL A 94 0.69 4.62 21.36
CA VAL A 94 0.66 3.34 22.08
C VAL A 94 -0.02 3.50 23.42
N THR A 95 -1.01 2.66 23.70
CA THR A 95 -1.65 2.53 25.02
C THR A 95 -1.23 1.21 25.66
N GLU A 96 -0.47 1.28 26.75
CA GLU A 96 -0.05 0.11 27.53
C GLU A 96 -1.12 -0.20 28.58
N LEU A 97 -1.69 -1.41 28.54
CA LEU A 97 -2.66 -1.89 29.53
C LEU A 97 -1.92 -2.82 30.51
N GLY A 98 -1.91 -2.44 31.79
CA GLY A 98 -1.34 -3.25 32.88
C GLY A 98 -2.34 -4.24 33.46
#